data_AF-A0A1E7IV41-F1
#
_entry.id   AF-A0A1E7IV41-F1
#
_cell.length_a   1.000
_cell.length_b   1.000
_cell.length_c   1.000
_cell.angle_alpha   90.00
_cell.angle_beta   90.00
_cell.angle_gamma   90.00
#
_symmetry.space_group_name_H-M   'P 1'
#
loop_
_entity.id
_entity.type
_entity.pdbx_description
1 polymer ?
#
loop_
_entity_poly.entity_id
_entity_poly.type
_entity_poly.pdbx_seq_one_letter_code
_entity_poly.pdbx_strand_id
1 'polypeptide(L)' 'MLLIITVTGRLRQRFLKSGFAGMAEHEVVELLLSLAIPRKDVKKPAKDLLAHFGSLRGILDVPSVRI' A
#
# COMPACT_ATOMS: atom_id res chain seq x y z
N MET A 1 15.34 -2.78 -13.30
CA MET A 1 14.61 -3.83 -14.03
C MET A 1 13.78 -4.76 -13.13
N LEU A 2 14.16 -5.02 -11.86
CA LEU A 2 13.36 -5.84 -10.92
C LEU A 2 12.12 -5.14 -10.31
N LEU A 3 12.13 -3.81 -10.17
CA LEU A 3 11.09 -3.06 -9.43
C LEU A 3 9.72 -2.98 -10.15
N ILE A 4 9.65 -3.37 -11.43
CA ILE A 4 8.44 -3.26 -12.25
C ILE A 4 7.57 -4.53 -12.16
N ILE A 5 8.13 -5.67 -11.74
CA ILE A 5 7.41 -6.96 -11.75
C ILE A 5 6.65 -7.19 -10.43
N THR A 6 7.03 -6.50 -9.34
CA THR A 6 6.48 -6.73 -8.00
C THR A 6 5.37 -5.77 -7.57
N VAL A 7 5.36 -4.54 -8.09
CA VAL A 7 4.19 -3.67 -7.95
C VAL A 7 3.21 -4.05 -9.05
N THR A 8 2.02 -4.54 -8.70
CA THR A 8 0.94 -4.82 -9.65
C THR A 8 0.83 -3.65 -10.61
N GLY A 9 1.14 -3.86 -11.89
CA GLY A 9 1.40 -2.79 -12.85
C GLY A 9 0.32 -1.71 -12.89
N ARG A 10 -0.92 -2.10 -12.57
CA ARG A 10 -2.09 -1.22 -12.39
C ARG A 10 -1.89 -0.14 -11.31
N LEU A 11 -1.46 -0.48 -10.09
CA LEU A 11 -1.28 0.49 -9.01
C LEU A 11 -0.13 1.45 -9.31
N ARG A 12 0.99 0.92 -9.84
CA ARG A 12 2.12 1.74 -10.29
C ARG A 12 1.69 2.73 -11.37
N GLN A 13 0.99 2.26 -12.40
CA GLN A 13 0.52 3.12 -13.49
C GLN A 13 -0.45 4.19 -12.98
N ARG A 14 -1.34 3.85 -12.06
CA ARG A 14 -2.29 4.83 -11.52
C ARG A 14 -1.61 5.86 -10.63
N PHE A 15 -0.63 5.45 -9.82
CA PHE A 15 0.22 6.35 -9.06
C PHE A 15 0.99 7.30 -10.00
N LEU A 16 1.60 6.78 -11.06
CA LEU A 16 2.31 7.60 -12.05
C LEU A 16 1.38 8.57 -12.80
N LYS A 17 0.11 8.20 -12.99
CA LYS A 17 -0.88 9.03 -13.71
C LYS A 17 -1.49 10.14 -12.83
N SER A 18 -1.76 9.86 -11.56
CA SER A 18 -2.63 10.70 -10.73
C SER A 18 -2.10 10.95 -9.31
N GLY A 19 -0.91 10.44 -8.98
CA GLY A 19 -0.33 10.50 -7.65
C GLY A 19 -1.21 9.80 -6.61
N PHE A 20 -0.99 10.12 -5.33
CA PHE A 20 -1.82 9.60 -4.24
C PHE A 20 -3.25 10.17 -4.26
N ALA A 21 -3.47 11.36 -4.81
CA ALA A 21 -4.78 12.00 -4.87
C ALA A 21 -5.79 11.23 -5.74
N GLY A 22 -5.32 10.48 -6.75
CA GLY A 22 -6.16 9.62 -7.59
C GLY A 22 -6.24 8.17 -7.12
N MET A 23 -5.91 7.89 -5.86
CA MET A 23 -5.92 6.55 -5.30
C MET A 23 -6.82 6.48 -4.06
N ALA A 24 -7.55 5.39 -3.90
CA ALA A 24 -8.20 5.09 -2.63
C ALA A 24 -7.13 4.76 -1.57
N GLU A 25 -7.40 5.08 -0.29
CA GLU A 25 -6.44 4.84 0.80
C GLU A 25 -5.92 3.40 0.83
N HIS A 26 -6.80 2.40 0.65
CA HIS A 26 -6.41 0.98 0.64
C HIS A 26 -5.44 0.64 -0.49
N GLU A 27 -5.54 1.34 -1.62
CA GLU A 27 -4.64 1.15 -2.76
C GLU A 27 -3.29 1.84 -2.53
N VAL A 28 -3.27 2.91 -1.74
CA VAL A 28 -2.01 3.53 -1.27
C VAL A 28 -1.30 2.59 -0.30
N VAL A 29 -2.01 2.03 0.68
CA VAL A 29 -1.44 1.04 1.61
C VAL A 29 -0.95 -0.21 0.86
N GLU A 30 -1.73 -0.73 -0.09
CA GLU A 30 -1.33 -1.86 -0.93
C GLU A 30 -0.05 -1.56 -1.72
N LEU A 31 0.05 -0.36 -2.31
CA LEU A 31 1.26 0.08 -3.01
C LEU A 31 2.46 0.11 -2.07
N LEU A 32 2.35 0.72 -0.89
CA LEU A 32 3.43 0.80 0.09
C LEU A 32 3.87 -0.59 0.56
N LEU A 33 2.92 -1.48 0.88
CA LEU A 33 3.23 -2.86 1.27
C LEU A 33 3.90 -3.64 0.15
N SER A 34 3.52 -3.41 -1.12
CA SER A 34 4.15 -4.10 -2.26
C SER A 34 5.60 -3.65 -2.49
N LEU A 35 5.95 -2.43 -2.07
CA LEU A 35 7.31 -1.93 -2.06
C LEU A 35 8.14 -2.52 -0.92
N ALA A 36 7.53 -2.71 0.25
CA ALA A 36 8.18 -3.30 1.43
C ALA A 36 8.30 -4.83 1.37
N ILE A 37 7.31 -5.52 0.79
CA ILE A 37 7.17 -6.97 0.77
C ILE A 37 7.07 -7.45 -0.69
N PRO A 38 8.20 -7.60 -1.38
CA PRO A 38 8.19 -7.99 -2.78
C PRO A 38 7.67 -9.43 -2.98
N ARG A 39 6.91 -9.64 -4.06
CA ARG A 39 6.38 -10.96 -4.49
C ARG A 39 5.36 -11.61 -3.53
N LYS A 40 4.60 -10.83 -2.76
CA LYS A 40 3.43 -11.30 -1.99
C LYS A 40 2.15 -10.56 -2.40
N ASP A 41 1.01 -11.24 -2.31
CA ASP A 41 -0.29 -10.57 -2.38
C ASP A 41 -0.53 -9.82 -1.06
N VAL A 42 -0.48 -8.48 -1.16
CA VAL A 42 -0.62 -7.56 -0.03
C VAL A 42 -1.99 -6.88 -0.01
N LYS A 43 -2.91 -7.25 -0.91
CA LYS A 43 -4.24 -6.64 -1.01
C LYS A 43 -5.09 -6.89 0.23
N LYS A 44 -5.06 -8.12 0.75
CA LYS A 44 -5.76 -8.46 1.99
C LYS A 44 -5.12 -7.78 3.21
N PRO A 45 -3.80 -7.89 3.44
CA PRO A 45 -3.11 -7.14 4.49
C PRO A 45 -3.39 -5.63 4.46
N ALA A 46 -3.43 -4.99 3.27
CA ALA A 46 -3.72 -3.57 3.16
C ALA A 46 -5.12 -3.19 3.69
N LYS A 47 -6.11 -4.02 3.37
CA LYS A 47 -7.48 -3.83 3.88
C LYS A 47 -7.58 -4.12 5.37
N ASP A 48 -6.92 -5.16 5.85
CA ASP A 48 -6.93 -5.54 7.26
C ASP A 48 -6.29 -4.44 8.13
N LEU A 49 -5.17 -3.86 7.68
CA LEU A 49 -4.53 -2.73 8.35
C LEU A 49 -5.44 -1.50 8.40
N LEU A 50 -6.14 -1.17 7.31
CA LEU A 50 -7.08 -0.06 7.33
C LEU A 50 -8.31 -0.33 8.18
N ALA A 51 -8.80 -1.56 8.21
CA ALA A 51 -9.90 -1.94 9.10
C ALA A 51 -9.49 -1.82 10.57
N HIS A 52 -8.22 -2.12 10.90
CA HIS A 52 -7.72 -2.07 12.26
C HIS A 52 -7.34 -0.65 12.72
N PHE A 53 -6.66 0.12 11.87
CA PHE A 53 -6.09 1.44 12.23
C PHE A 53 -6.89 2.63 11.67
N GLY A 54 -7.94 2.37 10.89
CA GLY A 54 -8.94 3.33 10.41
C GLY A 54 -8.51 4.19 9.23
N SER A 55 -7.25 4.60 9.12
CA SER A 55 -6.75 5.45 8.03
C SER A 55 -5.28 5.17 7.72
N LEU A 56 -4.80 5.64 6.57
CA LEU A 56 -3.37 5.56 6.24
C LEU A 56 -2.51 6.23 7.32
N ARG A 57 -2.95 7.38 7.81
CA ARG A 57 -2.26 8.09 8.90
C ARG A 57 -2.27 7.28 10.20
N GLY A 58 -3.40 6.67 10.53
CA GLY A 58 -3.52 5.78 11.69
C GLY A 58 -2.53 4.62 11.62
N ILE A 59 -2.28 4.06 10.43
CA ILE A 59 -1.28 3.01 10.23
C ILE A 59 0.15 3.54 10.47
N LEU A 60 0.47 4.73 9.96
CA LEU A 60 1.82 5.31 10.02
C LEU A 60 2.18 5.92 11.38
N ASP A 61 1.18 6.42 12.12
CA ASP A 61 1.37 7.03 13.44
C ASP A 61 1.50 5.97 14.56
N VAL A 62 1.25 4.68 14.26
CA VAL A 62 1.37 3.61 15.25
C VAL A 62 2.85 3.34 15.56
N PRO A 63 3.25 3.34 16.84
CA PRO A 63 4.60 2.95 17.23
C PRO A 63 4.88 1.52 16.76
N SER A 64 6.06 1.30 16.16
CA SER A 64 6.48 -0.03 15.65
C SER A 64 6.41 -1.16 16.68
N VAL A 65 6.35 -0.82 17.98
CA VAL A 65 6.19 -1.79 19.08
C VAL A 65 4.77 -2.37 19.21
N ARG A 66 3.77 -1.84 18.48
CA ARG A 66 2.36 -2.24 18.56
C ARG A 66 1.79 -2.83 17.26
N ILE A 67 2.62 -3.08 16.24
CA ILE A 67 2.21 -3.59 14.92
C ILE A 67 2.40 -5.11 14.84
#